data_AF-A0A853F0M7-F1
#
_entry.id   AF-A0A853F0M7-F1
#
_cell.length_a   1.000
_cell.length_b   1.000
_cell.length_c   1.000
_cell.angle_alpha   90.00
_cell.angle_beta   90.00
_cell.angle_gamma   90.00
#
_symmetry.space_group_name_H-M   'P 1'
#
loop_
_entity.id
_entity.type
_entity.pdbx_description
1 polymer ?
#
loop_
_entity_poly.entity_id
_entity_poly.type
_entity_poly.pdbx_seq_one_letter_code
_entity_poly.pdbx_strand_id
1 'polypeptide(L)'
;MPGQTKYFISNTNGFFVNWYSDITGLESHGQALKASGNSGDDAVYVGQGTKVDATGLTSTGGNDSIYLTGTFNNYEQTLDGNTYTFKRTVNINGTEYQEEVSFTASNGDRVYFANGFVKIDITGNDGLLNLNTGAFKRIESTDIDNSESTPGLGIGLSITDDKSDTAKVGEVITYTFTFDEAVTDFDINDITVTGGTKGTFTSVNGSESVYTLALTPPANSKGIISLTVAVDAATSKVNTALKSVAASNNQSFDTQAPTLIISDDKADALTLKTGDTITYTFTFSEAVTGFDKSVINISNGAIKTGTDLIASTTPADAGKVYTLTVVPSSDLDVGSNLTVSVSANPAITDSAGNAYSTTAANNEQAIDTKAPVAELSGNMAPNANLTMTFLEVVTINTAGSIVIYDKANSDTLITIDIANQVSLDSTNKIITINPGSDLIVNKNYYVKIDAGTFEDTAGNDYEGIDSDSGWGFLVYSFTTTAQWVDASGNSVSDNGINASEFSTLAIQGTLTNSGGAAGVVISAITFKAASGTANDRVVETSNLPTFASANGTRWTLANSKIPALVSG
;
A
#
# COMPACT_ATOMS: atom_id res chain seq x y z
N MET A 1 -18.06 -23.54 74.57
CA MET A 1 -18.71 -22.42 73.86
C MET A 1 -19.81 -23.02 73.00
N PRO A 2 -21.09 -22.71 73.25
CA PRO A 2 -22.17 -23.03 72.32
C PRO A 2 -22.16 -22.02 71.15
N GLY A 3 -22.64 -22.41 69.97
CA GLY A 3 -22.77 -21.51 68.81
C GLY A 3 -21.59 -21.50 67.83
N GLN A 4 -20.95 -22.63 67.59
CA GLN A 4 -20.12 -22.84 66.40
C GLN A 4 -20.51 -24.19 65.78
N THR A 5 -20.89 -24.15 64.50
CA THR A 5 -21.04 -25.26 63.55
C THR A 5 -19.70 -25.98 63.41
N LYS A 6 -19.67 -27.32 63.55
CA LYS A 6 -18.47 -28.16 63.76
C LYS A 6 -18.59 -29.54 63.10
N TYR A 7 -18.81 -29.54 61.79
CA TYR A 7 -18.67 -30.73 60.96
C TYR A 7 -17.19 -31.02 60.65
N PHE A 8 -16.90 -32.26 60.28
CA PHE A 8 -15.60 -32.73 59.80
C PHE A 8 -15.72 -33.31 58.40
N ILE A 9 -14.73 -33.03 57.54
CA ILE A 9 -14.64 -33.62 56.19
C ILE A 9 -13.34 -34.41 56.04
N SER A 10 -13.48 -35.61 55.50
CA SER A 10 -12.38 -36.53 55.20
C SER A 10 -12.55 -37.14 53.82
N ASN A 11 -11.45 -37.45 53.14
CA ASN A 11 -11.50 -38.29 51.93
C ASN A 11 -11.47 -39.78 52.29
N THR A 12 -11.65 -40.65 51.30
CA THR A 12 -11.62 -42.13 51.45
C THR A 12 -10.32 -42.70 52.05
N ASN A 13 -9.24 -41.91 52.10
CA ASN A 13 -7.96 -42.28 52.69
C ASN A 13 -7.73 -41.67 54.10
N GLY A 14 -8.73 -40.97 54.67
CA GLY A 14 -8.65 -40.38 56.01
C GLY A 14 -7.80 -39.09 56.11
N PHE A 15 -7.46 -38.45 54.99
CA PHE A 15 -6.81 -37.14 55.02
C PHE A 15 -7.83 -36.03 55.31
N PHE A 16 -7.42 -35.10 56.18
CA PHE A 16 -8.24 -34.00 56.69
C PHE A 16 -8.28 -32.83 55.71
N VAL A 17 -9.48 -32.28 55.46
CA VAL A 17 -9.66 -30.98 54.82
C VAL A 17 -10.40 -30.06 55.80
N ASN A 18 -9.73 -28.94 56.11
CA ASN A 18 -10.00 -27.81 57.00
C ASN A 18 -11.36 -27.69 57.76
N TRP A 19 -11.30 -27.08 58.95
CA TRP A 19 -12.44 -26.72 59.79
C TRP A 19 -12.74 -25.23 59.58
N TYR A 20 -13.61 -24.89 58.63
CA TYR A 20 -13.92 -23.49 58.29
C TYR A 20 -15.42 -23.23 58.11
N SER A 21 -15.87 -22.11 58.68
CA SER A 21 -17.28 -21.71 58.77
C SER A 21 -17.74 -20.78 57.65
N ASP A 22 -16.85 -20.38 56.74
CA ASP A 22 -17.10 -19.28 55.80
C ASP A 22 -16.99 -19.74 54.34
N ILE A 23 -18.15 -20.08 53.77
CA ILE A 23 -18.58 -19.86 52.37
C ILE A 23 -17.48 -20.00 51.29
N THR A 24 -16.79 -21.14 51.25
CA THR A 24 -15.98 -21.58 50.10
C THR A 24 -16.16 -23.09 49.91
N GLY A 25 -16.41 -23.51 48.67
CA GLY A 25 -16.76 -24.90 48.37
C GLY A 25 -15.59 -25.87 48.51
N LEU A 26 -15.89 -27.17 48.46
CA LEU A 26 -14.87 -28.23 48.41
C LEU A 26 -14.22 -28.24 47.02
N GLU A 27 -13.19 -27.41 46.80
CA GLU A 27 -12.60 -27.08 45.48
C GLU A 27 -11.89 -28.23 44.74
N SER A 28 -11.92 -29.45 45.28
CA SER A 28 -11.22 -30.61 44.74
C SER A 28 -12.12 -31.52 43.90
N HIS A 29 -12.37 -31.10 42.66
CA HIS A 29 -13.12 -31.85 41.65
C HIS A 29 -12.72 -33.34 41.58
N GLY A 30 -13.70 -34.23 41.45
CA GLY A 30 -13.51 -35.67 41.35
C GLY A 30 -13.18 -36.40 42.67
N GLN A 31 -13.06 -35.70 43.80
CA GLN A 31 -12.88 -36.36 45.10
C GLN A 31 -14.17 -36.99 45.63
N ALA A 32 -14.00 -38.12 46.34
CA ALA A 32 -15.02 -38.72 47.19
C ALA A 32 -14.70 -38.42 48.67
N LEU A 33 -15.66 -37.78 49.32
CA LEU A 33 -15.56 -37.16 50.63
C LEU A 33 -16.67 -37.69 51.55
N LYS A 34 -16.41 -37.71 52.85
CA LYS A 34 -17.39 -38.01 53.89
C LYS A 34 -17.44 -36.85 54.88
N ALA A 35 -18.64 -36.32 55.07
CA ALA A 35 -18.97 -35.35 56.09
C ALA A 35 -19.48 -36.06 57.35
N SER A 36 -19.14 -35.55 58.53
CA SER A 36 -19.66 -36.07 59.80
C SER A 36 -19.85 -34.95 60.81
N GLY A 37 -21.02 -34.95 61.44
CA GLY A 37 -21.48 -33.88 62.32
C GLY A 37 -21.30 -34.15 63.80
N ASN A 38 -21.84 -33.23 64.59
CA ASN A 38 -22.02 -33.36 66.03
C ASN A 38 -23.52 -33.17 66.38
N SER A 39 -23.87 -33.01 67.66
CA SER A 39 -25.26 -32.92 68.10
C SER A 39 -25.83 -31.49 68.08
N GLY A 40 -25.50 -30.71 67.06
CA GLY A 40 -25.95 -29.32 66.91
C GLY A 40 -25.72 -28.83 65.48
N ASP A 41 -26.52 -27.84 65.08
CA ASP A 41 -26.71 -27.36 63.71
C ASP A 41 -25.39 -27.22 62.92
N ASP A 42 -25.16 -28.21 62.05
CA ASP A 42 -24.01 -28.32 61.17
C ASP A 42 -24.37 -27.99 59.70
N ALA A 43 -23.36 -27.71 58.87
CA ALA A 43 -23.59 -27.33 57.47
C ALA A 43 -22.52 -27.93 56.55
N VAL A 44 -22.86 -28.31 55.32
CA VAL A 44 -21.89 -28.78 54.32
C VAL A 44 -22.17 -28.20 52.94
N TYR A 45 -21.12 -27.72 52.27
CA TYR A 45 -21.20 -27.26 50.89
C TYR A 45 -20.61 -28.30 49.94
N VAL A 46 -21.46 -28.87 49.10
CA VAL A 46 -21.09 -29.88 48.10
C VAL A 46 -20.48 -29.17 46.91
N GLY A 47 -19.14 -29.18 46.81
CA GLY A 47 -18.44 -28.55 45.68
C GLY A 47 -18.82 -29.21 44.35
N GLN A 48 -18.84 -28.41 43.27
CA GLN A 48 -19.12 -28.92 41.92
C GLN A 48 -18.22 -30.14 41.63
N GLY A 49 -18.81 -31.20 41.07
CA GLY A 49 -18.05 -32.39 40.66
C GLY A 49 -17.42 -33.18 41.81
N THR A 50 -17.84 -32.96 43.06
CA THR A 50 -17.44 -33.77 44.23
C THR A 50 -18.53 -34.77 44.63
N LYS A 51 -18.11 -35.89 45.22
CA LYS A 51 -19.01 -36.86 45.83
C LYS A 51 -18.95 -36.75 47.35
N VAL A 52 -20.08 -36.52 48.02
CA VAL A 52 -20.15 -36.27 49.47
C VAL A 52 -21.13 -37.24 50.14
N ASP A 53 -20.60 -38.16 50.97
CA ASP A 53 -21.40 -38.90 51.94
C ASP A 53 -21.65 -38.01 53.17
N ALA A 54 -22.84 -37.44 53.26
CA ALA A 54 -23.32 -36.63 54.37
C ALA A 54 -24.25 -37.41 55.33
N THR A 55 -24.36 -38.74 55.22
CA THR A 55 -25.18 -39.56 56.14
C THR A 55 -24.71 -39.48 57.59
N GLY A 56 -23.41 -39.23 57.80
CA GLY A 56 -22.81 -39.00 59.11
C GLY A 56 -22.99 -37.57 59.67
N LEU A 57 -23.58 -36.66 58.90
CA LEU A 57 -23.96 -35.32 59.34
C LEU A 57 -25.33 -35.40 60.02
N THR A 58 -26.36 -35.71 59.23
CA THR A 58 -27.77 -35.67 59.61
C THR A 58 -28.19 -36.70 60.68
N SER A 59 -27.33 -37.68 60.99
CA SER A 59 -27.63 -38.74 61.97
C SER A 59 -27.22 -38.43 63.41
N THR A 60 -26.51 -37.31 63.67
CA THR A 60 -26.05 -36.93 65.02
C THR A 60 -27.00 -35.97 65.76
N GLY A 61 -27.97 -35.40 65.05
CA GLY A 61 -29.03 -34.54 65.59
C GLY A 61 -28.66 -33.05 65.59
N GLY A 62 -29.59 -32.20 65.19
CA GLY A 62 -29.39 -30.79 64.88
C GLY A 62 -30.48 -30.34 63.91
N ASN A 63 -30.35 -29.15 63.34
CA ASN A 63 -31.05 -28.75 62.11
C ASN A 63 -29.98 -28.51 61.04
N ASP A 64 -29.52 -29.59 60.40
CA ASP A 64 -28.33 -29.52 59.56
C ASP A 64 -28.64 -29.00 58.14
N SER A 65 -27.68 -28.35 57.49
CA SER A 65 -27.88 -27.73 56.17
C SER A 65 -26.92 -28.27 55.11
N ILE A 66 -27.47 -28.86 54.05
CA ILE A 66 -26.71 -29.38 52.90
C ILE A 66 -26.90 -28.43 51.73
N TYR A 67 -25.81 -27.87 51.21
CA TYR A 67 -25.80 -26.90 50.13
C TYR A 67 -25.29 -27.54 48.83
N LEU A 68 -26.16 -27.60 47.82
CA LEU A 68 -25.88 -28.15 46.48
C LEU A 68 -25.68 -27.05 45.44
N THR A 69 -24.83 -27.29 44.44
CA THR A 69 -24.41 -26.27 43.45
C THR A 69 -25.30 -26.16 42.21
N GLY A 70 -26.51 -26.73 42.23
CA GLY A 70 -27.42 -26.80 41.09
C GLY A 70 -28.88 -26.65 41.48
N THR A 71 -29.73 -26.41 40.49
CA THR A 71 -31.19 -26.43 40.70
C THR A 71 -31.67 -27.87 40.92
N PHE A 72 -32.79 -28.06 41.61
CA PHE A 72 -33.39 -29.38 41.86
C PHE A 72 -33.50 -30.24 40.60
N ASN A 73 -33.94 -29.63 39.48
CA ASN A 73 -34.11 -30.32 38.19
C ASN A 73 -32.80 -30.76 37.53
N ASN A 74 -31.63 -30.31 38.00
CA ASN A 74 -30.34 -30.79 37.49
C ASN A 74 -29.95 -32.16 38.04
N TYR A 75 -30.56 -32.64 39.12
CA TYR A 75 -30.14 -33.87 39.82
C TYR A 75 -31.09 -35.04 39.54
N GLU A 76 -30.50 -36.18 39.18
CA GLU A 76 -31.14 -37.48 39.37
C GLU A 76 -31.25 -37.76 40.88
N GLN A 77 -32.45 -38.11 41.35
CA GLN A 77 -32.69 -38.44 42.76
C GLN A 77 -33.01 -39.92 42.96
N THR A 78 -32.37 -40.57 43.92
CA THR A 78 -32.79 -41.88 44.47
C THR A 78 -33.12 -41.78 45.96
N LEU A 79 -33.95 -42.71 46.44
CA LEU A 79 -34.31 -42.89 47.84
C LEU A 79 -34.23 -44.39 48.17
N ASP A 80 -33.41 -44.74 49.15
CA ASP A 80 -33.31 -46.09 49.70
C ASP A 80 -33.51 -46.03 51.24
N GLY A 81 -34.56 -46.70 51.72
CA GLY A 81 -35.03 -46.56 53.11
C GLY A 81 -35.37 -45.12 53.47
N ASN A 82 -34.48 -44.48 54.23
CA ASN A 82 -34.53 -43.07 54.64
C ASN A 82 -33.34 -42.25 54.12
N THR A 83 -32.52 -42.80 53.22
CA THR A 83 -31.34 -42.15 52.65
C THR A 83 -31.65 -41.67 51.24
N TYR A 84 -31.52 -40.36 51.04
CA TYR A 84 -31.66 -39.69 49.75
C TYR A 84 -30.30 -39.54 49.11
N THR A 85 -30.23 -39.74 47.79
CA THR A 85 -29.05 -39.40 46.99
C THR A 85 -29.47 -38.50 45.84
N PHE A 86 -28.73 -37.40 45.65
CA PHE A 86 -28.85 -36.50 44.51
C PHE A 86 -27.55 -36.55 43.70
N LYS A 87 -27.67 -36.64 42.37
CA LYS A 87 -26.53 -36.85 41.49
C LYS A 87 -26.68 -36.09 40.18
N ARG A 88 -25.63 -35.41 39.71
CA ARG A 88 -25.57 -34.80 38.37
C ARG A 88 -24.18 -34.86 37.77
N THR A 89 -24.11 -34.82 36.43
CA THR A 89 -22.87 -34.56 35.70
C THR A 89 -22.66 -33.04 35.61
N VAL A 90 -21.45 -32.57 35.89
CA VAL A 90 -21.02 -31.19 35.64
C VAL A 90 -19.80 -31.18 34.73
N ASN A 91 -19.71 -30.22 33.81
CA ASN A 91 -18.53 -30.02 32.96
C ASN A 91 -17.72 -28.84 33.50
N ILE A 92 -16.44 -29.08 33.78
CA ILE A 92 -15.53 -28.11 34.38
C ILE A 92 -14.26 -28.09 33.54
N ASN A 93 -14.00 -26.96 32.87
CA ASN A 93 -12.88 -26.78 31.94
C ASN A 93 -12.78 -27.90 30.86
N GLY A 94 -13.93 -28.34 30.32
CA GLY A 94 -14.00 -29.38 29.30
C GLY A 94 -13.98 -30.82 29.82
N THR A 95 -13.83 -31.03 31.14
CA THR A 95 -13.82 -32.37 31.76
C THR A 95 -15.12 -32.61 32.51
N GLU A 96 -15.72 -33.80 32.34
CA GLU A 96 -16.93 -34.20 33.07
C GLU A 96 -16.58 -34.77 34.45
N TYR A 97 -17.27 -34.28 35.48
CA TYR A 97 -17.22 -34.76 36.85
C TYR A 97 -18.62 -35.11 37.35
N GLN A 98 -18.69 -35.95 38.38
CA GLN A 98 -19.94 -36.31 39.05
C GLN A 98 -20.07 -35.53 40.35
N GLU A 99 -21.07 -34.67 40.44
CA GLU A 99 -21.52 -34.11 41.71
C GLU A 99 -22.57 -35.03 42.31
N GLU A 100 -22.33 -35.52 43.52
CA GLU A 100 -23.16 -36.53 44.16
C GLU A 100 -23.23 -36.24 45.67
N VAL A 101 -24.41 -36.23 46.27
CA VAL A 101 -24.56 -36.18 47.73
C VAL A 101 -25.53 -37.24 48.20
N SER A 102 -25.17 -37.94 49.28
CA SER A 102 -26.05 -38.86 49.98
C SER A 102 -26.25 -38.41 51.42
N PHE A 103 -27.48 -38.35 51.91
CA PHE A 103 -27.79 -38.00 53.30
C PHE A 103 -29.00 -38.78 53.82
N THR A 104 -29.07 -38.95 55.13
CA THR A 104 -30.17 -39.63 55.80
C THR A 104 -31.18 -38.58 56.28
N ALA A 105 -32.48 -38.76 56.04
CA ALA A 105 -33.46 -37.77 56.51
C ALA A 105 -33.60 -37.79 58.05
N SER A 106 -33.39 -36.61 58.65
CA SER A 106 -33.59 -36.32 60.06
C SER A 106 -34.43 -35.04 60.23
N ASN A 107 -35.04 -34.86 61.39
CA ASN A 107 -36.06 -33.83 61.59
C ASN A 107 -35.44 -32.44 61.81
N GLY A 108 -35.77 -31.49 60.94
CA GLY A 108 -35.32 -30.09 61.03
C GLY A 108 -34.26 -29.71 60.00
N ASP A 109 -33.59 -30.71 59.43
CA ASP A 109 -32.56 -30.55 58.39
C ASP A 109 -33.09 -29.88 57.13
N ARG A 110 -32.19 -29.33 56.32
CA ARG A 110 -32.48 -28.62 55.08
C ARG A 110 -31.53 -29.05 53.97
N VAL A 111 -32.07 -29.18 52.77
CA VAL A 111 -31.27 -29.37 51.55
C VAL A 111 -31.54 -28.21 50.63
N TYR A 112 -30.54 -27.37 50.48
CA TYR A 112 -30.53 -26.20 49.62
C TYR A 112 -30.02 -26.56 48.23
N PHE A 113 -30.77 -26.12 47.23
CA PHE A 113 -30.44 -26.10 45.81
C PHE A 113 -30.19 -24.64 45.39
N ALA A 114 -29.69 -24.45 44.17
CA ALA A 114 -29.56 -23.11 43.60
C ALA A 114 -30.92 -22.36 43.50
N ASN A 115 -32.03 -23.08 43.32
CA ASN A 115 -33.36 -22.52 43.08
C ASN A 115 -34.33 -22.57 44.29
N GLY A 116 -33.84 -22.90 45.50
CA GLY A 116 -34.68 -23.04 46.69
C GLY A 116 -34.12 -24.05 47.69
N PHE A 117 -34.89 -24.43 48.70
CA PHE A 117 -34.53 -25.47 49.66
C PHE A 117 -35.71 -26.39 49.99
N VAL A 118 -35.41 -27.55 50.58
CA VAL A 118 -36.39 -28.48 51.13
C VAL A 118 -36.09 -28.63 52.61
N LYS A 119 -37.09 -28.35 53.45
CA LYS A 119 -37.05 -28.68 54.87
C LYS A 119 -37.49 -30.13 55.08
N ILE A 120 -36.67 -30.89 55.78
CA ILE A 120 -36.97 -32.27 56.16
C ILE A 120 -37.78 -32.23 57.47
N ASP A 121 -39.11 -32.27 57.34
CA ASP A 121 -40.01 -32.58 58.45
C ASP A 121 -40.38 -34.07 58.38
N ILE A 122 -40.17 -34.79 59.48
CA ILE A 122 -40.56 -36.19 59.65
C ILE A 122 -41.52 -36.38 60.84
N THR A 123 -42.00 -35.27 61.40
CA THR A 123 -42.90 -35.19 62.56
C THR A 123 -44.28 -34.61 62.22
N GLY A 124 -44.39 -33.83 61.15
CA GLY A 124 -45.61 -33.22 60.65
C GLY A 124 -46.38 -34.05 59.62
N ASN A 125 -47.63 -33.66 59.36
CA ASN A 125 -48.52 -34.33 58.41
C ASN A 125 -48.21 -33.97 56.93
N ASP A 126 -47.38 -32.95 56.71
CA ASP A 126 -46.91 -32.46 55.42
C ASP A 126 -45.47 -32.93 55.11
N GLY A 127 -44.94 -33.86 55.92
CA GLY A 127 -43.54 -34.27 55.94
C GLY A 127 -43.10 -35.26 54.86
N LEU A 128 -41.79 -35.54 54.83
CA LEU A 128 -41.19 -36.55 53.95
C LEU A 128 -41.46 -37.99 54.42
N LEU A 129 -41.98 -38.20 55.64
CA LEU A 129 -42.28 -39.51 56.21
C LEU A 129 -43.79 -39.78 56.26
N ASN A 130 -44.24 -40.87 55.63
CA ASN A 130 -45.61 -41.35 55.80
C ASN A 130 -45.76 -42.06 57.16
N LEU A 131 -46.34 -41.35 58.13
CA LEU A 131 -46.52 -41.84 59.51
C LEU A 131 -47.38 -43.12 59.63
N ASN A 132 -48.17 -43.47 58.62
CA ASN A 132 -49.00 -44.69 58.64
C ASN A 132 -48.25 -45.94 58.15
N THR A 133 -47.27 -45.78 57.27
CA THR A 133 -46.51 -46.90 56.67
C THR A 133 -45.06 -46.96 57.14
N GLY A 134 -44.55 -45.90 57.77
CA GLY A 134 -43.13 -45.74 58.11
C GLY A 134 -42.22 -45.52 56.89
N ALA A 135 -42.79 -45.33 55.70
CA ALA A 135 -42.04 -45.17 54.45
C ALA A 135 -41.82 -43.69 54.11
N PHE A 136 -40.61 -43.36 53.66
CA PHE A 136 -40.29 -42.02 53.16
C PHE A 136 -40.78 -41.82 51.73
N LYS A 137 -41.21 -40.61 51.37
CA LYS A 137 -41.52 -40.21 49.98
C LYS A 137 -40.29 -39.65 49.29
N ARG A 138 -40.22 -39.73 47.97
CA ARG A 138 -39.25 -38.93 47.19
C ARG A 138 -39.58 -37.44 47.35
N ILE A 139 -38.56 -36.60 47.15
CA ILE A 139 -38.75 -35.14 47.13
C ILE A 139 -39.22 -34.79 45.72
N GLU A 140 -40.22 -33.92 45.61
CA GLU A 140 -40.75 -33.44 44.33
C GLU A 140 -40.46 -31.94 44.18
N SER A 141 -40.53 -31.41 42.95
CA SER A 141 -40.24 -29.98 42.70
C SER A 141 -41.24 -29.03 43.37
N THR A 142 -42.40 -29.53 43.81
CA THR A 142 -43.39 -28.81 44.61
C THR A 142 -43.05 -28.75 46.11
N ASP A 143 -42.08 -29.54 46.57
CA ASP A 143 -41.57 -29.47 47.95
C ASP A 143 -40.48 -28.39 48.11
N ILE A 144 -40.07 -27.73 47.03
CA ILE A 144 -39.07 -26.65 47.04
C ILE A 144 -39.70 -25.34 47.55
N ASP A 145 -39.21 -24.84 48.67
CA ASP A 145 -39.41 -23.46 49.11
C ASP A 145 -38.34 -22.57 48.47
N ASN A 146 -38.75 -21.57 47.69
CA ASN A 146 -37.83 -20.69 46.96
C ASN A 146 -37.45 -19.40 47.73
N SER A 147 -37.81 -19.29 49.01
CA SER A 147 -37.50 -18.12 49.86
C SER A 147 -36.04 -18.04 50.34
N GLU A 148 -35.31 -19.16 50.33
CA GLU A 148 -33.88 -19.24 50.61
C GLU A 148 -33.22 -20.20 49.58
N SER A 149 -31.94 -20.01 49.25
CA SER A 149 -31.19 -20.85 48.30
C SER A 149 -29.75 -21.04 48.75
N THR A 150 -28.96 -21.85 48.02
CA THR A 150 -27.54 -22.05 48.33
C THR A 150 -26.74 -20.74 48.28
N PRO A 151 -26.13 -20.29 49.41
CA PRO A 151 -25.31 -19.08 49.43
C PRO A 151 -24.09 -19.20 48.50
N GLY A 152 -23.79 -18.11 47.77
CA GLY A 152 -22.62 -18.03 46.88
C GLY A 152 -22.80 -18.63 45.49
N LEU A 153 -23.96 -19.22 45.16
CA LEU A 153 -24.34 -19.49 43.77
C LEU A 153 -25.04 -18.25 43.20
N GLY A 154 -24.27 -17.36 42.61
CA GLY A 154 -24.86 -16.28 41.82
C GLY A 154 -25.56 -16.81 40.57
N ILE A 155 -26.44 -15.98 40.00
CA ILE A 155 -27.12 -16.22 38.72
C ILE A 155 -26.04 -16.40 37.65
N GLY A 156 -26.09 -17.50 36.90
CA GLY A 156 -25.13 -17.78 35.86
C GLY A 156 -25.29 -16.80 34.70
N LEU A 157 -24.20 -16.14 34.30
CA LEU A 157 -24.16 -15.26 33.13
C LEU A 157 -23.12 -15.75 32.13
N SER A 158 -23.57 -16.02 30.91
CA SER A 158 -22.70 -16.27 29.76
C SER A 158 -22.76 -15.12 28.76
N ILE A 159 -21.60 -14.80 28.15
CA ILE A 159 -21.48 -13.72 27.16
C ILE A 159 -20.81 -14.28 25.91
N THR A 160 -21.55 -14.29 24.80
CA THR A 160 -21.03 -14.59 23.46
C THR A 160 -21.12 -13.36 22.57
N ASP A 161 -20.48 -13.38 21.42
CA ASP A 161 -20.64 -12.38 20.38
C ASP A 161 -20.83 -13.06 19.01
N ASP A 162 -21.03 -12.26 17.95
CA ASP A 162 -21.36 -12.74 16.61
C ASP A 162 -20.15 -12.89 15.68
N LYS A 163 -18.91 -12.80 16.20
CA LYS A 163 -17.67 -12.91 15.41
C LYS A 163 -16.89 -14.17 15.75
N SER A 164 -16.45 -14.87 14.71
CA SER A 164 -15.44 -15.95 14.82
C SER A 164 -14.02 -15.43 14.68
N ASP A 165 -13.84 -14.28 14.04
CA ASP A 165 -12.57 -13.75 13.55
C ASP A 165 -12.44 -12.26 13.87
N THR A 166 -11.33 -11.63 13.52
CA THR A 166 -11.09 -10.19 13.78
C THR A 166 -12.13 -9.32 13.07
N ALA A 167 -12.86 -8.50 13.83
CA ALA A 167 -13.92 -7.64 13.31
C ALA A 167 -13.33 -6.49 12.49
N LYS A 168 -13.84 -6.28 11.28
CA LYS A 168 -13.22 -5.39 10.29
C LYS A 168 -13.95 -4.06 10.07
N VAL A 169 -13.42 -3.21 9.18
CA VAL A 169 -13.99 -1.89 8.87
C VAL A 169 -15.47 -1.97 8.48
N GLY A 170 -16.28 -1.11 9.09
CA GLY A 170 -17.72 -1.02 8.86
C GLY A 170 -18.57 -2.07 9.57
N GLU A 171 -17.96 -3.04 10.27
CA GLU A 171 -18.72 -4.04 11.03
C GLU A 171 -19.17 -3.54 12.41
N VAL A 172 -20.33 -4.05 12.82
CA VAL A 172 -20.82 -4.01 14.20
C VAL A 172 -20.66 -5.42 14.79
N ILE A 173 -20.37 -5.49 16.08
CA ILE A 173 -20.27 -6.74 16.86
C ILE A 173 -21.49 -6.81 17.77
N THR A 174 -22.22 -7.93 17.74
CA THR A 174 -23.43 -8.14 18.54
C THR A 174 -23.13 -9.09 19.69
N TYR A 175 -22.91 -8.53 20.88
CA TYR A 175 -22.76 -9.34 22.10
C TYR A 175 -24.14 -9.81 22.56
N THR A 176 -24.23 -11.07 22.98
CA THR A 176 -25.42 -11.71 23.55
C THR A 176 -25.12 -12.14 24.99
N PHE A 177 -25.93 -11.66 25.92
CA PHE A 177 -25.91 -12.01 27.33
C PHE A 177 -27.01 -13.03 27.57
N THR A 178 -26.67 -14.18 28.14
CA THR A 178 -27.64 -15.22 28.51
C THR A 178 -27.49 -15.57 29.98
N PHE A 179 -28.53 -15.26 30.75
CA PHE A 179 -28.71 -15.71 32.12
C PHE A 179 -29.39 -17.09 32.15
N ASP A 180 -29.13 -17.88 33.18
CA ASP A 180 -29.75 -19.20 33.39
C ASP A 180 -31.18 -19.14 33.97
N GLU A 181 -31.60 -17.98 34.49
CA GLU A 181 -32.98 -17.68 34.89
C GLU A 181 -33.42 -16.26 34.49
N ALA A 182 -34.63 -15.85 34.87
CA ALA A 182 -35.17 -14.52 34.59
C ALA A 182 -34.67 -13.50 35.63
N VAL A 183 -34.19 -12.35 35.16
CA VAL A 183 -33.56 -11.32 36.00
C VAL A 183 -34.28 -9.97 35.99
N THR A 184 -34.01 -9.17 37.01
CA THR A 184 -34.30 -7.73 37.09
C THR A 184 -33.00 -6.94 37.27
N ASP A 185 -33.12 -5.61 37.15
CA ASP A 185 -32.07 -4.62 37.42
C ASP A 185 -30.84 -4.64 36.49
N PHE A 186 -30.75 -5.57 35.53
CA PHE A 186 -29.70 -5.58 34.51
C PHE A 186 -29.97 -4.55 33.40
N ASP A 187 -29.11 -3.54 33.29
CA ASP A 187 -29.15 -2.54 32.22
C ASP A 187 -27.78 -2.27 31.56
N ILE A 188 -27.75 -1.32 30.61
CA ILE A 188 -26.55 -1.00 29.84
C ILE A 188 -25.39 -0.44 30.70
N ASN A 189 -25.66 0.07 31.90
CA ASN A 189 -24.68 0.65 32.81
C ASN A 189 -23.84 -0.41 33.55
N ASP A 190 -24.40 -1.60 33.77
CA ASP A 190 -23.70 -2.72 34.44
C ASP A 190 -22.61 -3.37 33.57
N ILE A 191 -22.67 -3.08 32.27
CA ILE A 191 -21.71 -3.52 31.27
C ILE A 191 -20.58 -2.49 31.20
N THR A 192 -19.32 -2.88 31.44
CA THR A 192 -18.15 -2.06 31.12
C THR A 192 -17.56 -2.49 29.79
N VAL A 193 -17.17 -1.51 28.96
CA VAL A 193 -16.60 -1.74 27.62
C VAL A 193 -15.36 -0.86 27.46
N THR A 194 -14.27 -1.47 27.02
CA THR A 194 -13.07 -0.76 26.57
C THR A 194 -12.74 -1.13 25.13
N GLY A 195 -12.11 -0.22 24.39
CA GLY A 195 -11.69 -0.47 23.00
C GLY A 195 -12.80 -0.38 21.94
N GLY A 196 -14.04 -0.04 22.32
CA GLY A 196 -15.17 0.12 21.40
C GLY A 196 -16.28 1.03 21.94
N THR A 197 -17.24 1.39 21.10
CA THR A 197 -18.36 2.27 21.46
C THR A 197 -19.63 1.46 21.68
N LYS A 198 -20.34 1.69 22.80
CA LYS A 198 -21.66 1.11 23.05
C LYS A 198 -22.72 1.67 22.11
N GLY A 199 -23.46 0.78 21.45
CA GLY A 199 -24.64 1.08 20.66
C GLY A 199 -25.92 0.62 21.36
N THR A 200 -26.85 0.08 20.58
CA THR A 200 -28.17 -0.38 21.03
C THR A 200 -28.06 -1.56 22.02
N PHE A 201 -28.72 -1.41 23.18
CA PHE A 201 -28.96 -2.48 24.16
C PHE A 201 -30.46 -2.84 24.17
N THR A 202 -30.79 -4.12 24.06
CA THR A 202 -32.18 -4.62 23.97
C THR A 202 -32.35 -5.99 24.61
N SER A 203 -33.50 -6.25 25.23
CA SER A 203 -33.94 -7.62 25.51
C SER A 203 -34.42 -8.31 24.22
N VAL A 204 -34.06 -9.57 24.05
CA VAL A 204 -34.40 -10.34 22.84
C VAL A 204 -35.85 -10.80 22.93
N ASN A 205 -36.72 -10.29 22.06
CA ASN A 205 -38.16 -10.60 22.01
C ASN A 205 -38.90 -10.38 23.34
N GLY A 206 -38.43 -9.46 24.19
CA GLY A 206 -38.98 -9.24 25.54
C GLY A 206 -38.58 -10.32 26.56
N SER A 207 -37.55 -11.13 26.26
CA SER A 207 -36.95 -12.06 27.22
C SER A 207 -36.42 -11.34 28.45
N GLU A 208 -36.56 -11.98 29.61
CA GLU A 208 -36.01 -11.53 30.89
C GLU A 208 -34.70 -12.25 31.25
N SER A 209 -34.17 -13.06 30.31
CA SER A 209 -32.93 -13.84 30.48
C SER A 209 -31.92 -13.62 29.34
N VAL A 210 -32.33 -12.98 28.24
CA VAL A 210 -31.49 -12.82 27.04
C VAL A 210 -31.51 -11.39 26.53
N TYR A 211 -30.33 -10.79 26.47
CA TYR A 211 -30.11 -9.39 26.08
C TYR A 211 -29.02 -9.31 25.02
N THR A 212 -29.04 -8.26 24.20
CA THR A 212 -28.01 -7.99 23.19
C THR A 212 -27.47 -6.58 23.32
N LEU A 213 -26.15 -6.41 23.12
CA LEU A 213 -25.49 -5.11 22.97
C LEU A 213 -24.73 -5.06 21.64
N ALA A 214 -25.08 -4.11 20.79
CA ALA A 214 -24.29 -3.76 19.62
C ALA A 214 -23.08 -2.91 20.03
N LEU A 215 -21.86 -3.31 19.62
CA LEU A 215 -20.63 -2.53 19.77
C LEU A 215 -20.02 -2.17 18.41
N THR A 216 -19.55 -0.93 18.29
CA THR A 216 -18.83 -0.45 17.10
C THR A 216 -17.34 -0.28 17.41
N PRO A 217 -16.44 -0.96 16.69
CA PRO A 217 -15.00 -0.72 16.80
C PRO A 217 -14.60 0.70 16.36
N PRO A 218 -13.56 1.32 16.95
CA PRO A 218 -13.04 2.61 16.50
C PRO A 218 -12.45 2.50 15.10
N ALA A 219 -12.71 3.48 14.23
CA ALA A 219 -12.25 3.47 12.84
C ALA A 219 -10.73 3.66 12.70
N ASN A 220 -10.14 3.13 11.62
CA ASN A 220 -8.73 3.24 11.26
C ASN A 220 -7.74 2.77 12.34
N SER A 221 -8.12 1.78 13.16
CA SER A 221 -7.31 1.31 14.29
C SER A 221 -7.42 -0.21 14.50
N LYS A 222 -6.48 -0.76 15.25
CA LYS A 222 -6.38 -2.20 15.57
C LYS A 222 -6.35 -2.38 17.08
N GLY A 223 -6.98 -3.42 17.61
CA GLY A 223 -7.01 -3.65 19.05
C GLY A 223 -7.93 -4.77 19.50
N ILE A 224 -8.29 -4.75 20.78
CA ILE A 224 -9.24 -5.67 21.40
C ILE A 224 -10.34 -4.84 22.07
N ILE A 225 -11.58 -5.18 21.77
CA ILE A 225 -12.73 -4.78 22.57
C ILE A 225 -12.81 -5.74 23.74
N SER A 226 -12.78 -5.21 24.96
CA SER A 226 -13.00 -5.98 26.17
C SER A 226 -14.32 -5.56 26.80
N LEU A 227 -15.20 -6.52 27.00
CA LEU A 227 -16.51 -6.33 27.60
C LEU A 227 -16.59 -7.15 28.89
N THR A 228 -16.98 -6.49 29.98
CA THR A 228 -17.11 -7.11 31.31
C THR A 228 -18.44 -6.73 31.95
N VAL A 229 -19.03 -7.67 32.67
CA VAL A 229 -20.15 -7.45 33.58
C VAL A 229 -19.66 -7.83 34.97
N ALA A 230 -19.88 -6.95 35.95
CA ALA A 230 -19.44 -7.17 37.32
C ALA A 230 -20.32 -8.21 38.05
N VAL A 231 -19.88 -8.64 39.25
CA VAL A 231 -20.79 -9.31 40.18
C VAL A 231 -21.95 -8.38 40.55
N ASP A 232 -23.10 -8.96 40.90
CA ASP A 232 -24.30 -8.28 41.39
C ASP A 232 -25.02 -7.34 40.40
N ALA A 233 -24.58 -7.33 39.13
CA ALA A 233 -25.17 -6.61 38.00
C ALA A 233 -26.63 -6.95 37.68
N ALA A 234 -27.13 -8.12 38.09
CA ALA A 234 -28.52 -8.52 37.91
C ALA A 234 -29.06 -9.21 39.17
N THR A 235 -30.37 -9.10 39.41
CA THR A 235 -31.09 -9.76 40.51
C THR A 235 -31.98 -10.86 39.96
N SER A 236 -32.14 -12.00 40.64
CA SER A 236 -33.14 -12.99 40.19
C SER A 236 -34.54 -12.44 40.45
N LYS A 237 -35.40 -12.58 39.44
CA LYS A 237 -36.80 -12.15 39.51
C LYS A 237 -37.63 -13.04 40.44
N VAL A 238 -37.18 -14.27 40.70
CA VAL A 238 -37.86 -15.25 41.56
C VAL A 238 -37.30 -15.22 42.98
N ASN A 239 -35.98 -15.06 43.14
CA ASN A 239 -35.31 -15.00 44.43
C ASN A 239 -34.41 -13.75 44.52
N THR A 240 -34.91 -12.69 45.16
CA THR A 240 -34.21 -11.40 45.22
C THR A 240 -32.92 -11.39 46.04
N ALA A 241 -32.60 -12.49 46.75
CA ALA A 241 -31.29 -12.68 47.39
C ALA A 241 -30.21 -13.19 46.42
N LEU A 242 -30.59 -13.74 45.26
CA LEU A 242 -29.65 -14.16 44.22
C LEU A 242 -29.28 -13.01 43.30
N LYS A 243 -28.00 -13.00 42.94
CA LYS A 243 -27.30 -11.92 42.23
C LYS A 243 -26.35 -12.50 41.19
N SER A 244 -26.14 -11.84 40.06
CA SER A 244 -25.33 -12.40 38.98
C SER A 244 -23.85 -12.55 39.31
N VAL A 245 -23.22 -13.62 38.83
CA VAL A 245 -21.75 -13.72 38.80
C VAL A 245 -21.15 -12.78 37.75
N ALA A 246 -19.89 -12.40 37.92
CA ALA A 246 -19.16 -11.64 36.91
C ALA A 246 -18.90 -12.48 35.65
N ALA A 247 -18.92 -11.84 34.49
CA ALA A 247 -18.62 -12.46 33.20
C ALA A 247 -17.88 -11.49 32.28
N SER A 248 -17.16 -12.02 31.29
CA SER A 248 -16.40 -11.22 30.32
C SER A 248 -16.28 -11.91 28.97
N ASN A 249 -16.25 -11.13 27.90
CA ASN A 249 -15.89 -11.56 26.56
C ASN A 249 -14.98 -10.50 25.90
N ASN A 250 -14.00 -10.95 25.12
CA ASN A 250 -13.05 -10.10 24.40
C ASN A 250 -13.08 -10.42 22.91
N GLN A 251 -13.27 -9.41 22.06
CA GLN A 251 -13.26 -9.55 20.61
C GLN A 251 -12.16 -8.69 19.98
N SER A 252 -11.33 -9.29 19.12
CA SER A 252 -10.30 -8.55 18.38
C SER A 252 -10.91 -7.75 17.23
N PHE A 253 -10.36 -6.58 16.93
CA PHE A 253 -10.78 -5.79 15.78
C PHE A 253 -9.60 -5.16 15.05
N ASP A 254 -9.83 -4.92 13.76
CA ASP A 254 -8.90 -4.25 12.87
C ASP A 254 -9.72 -3.51 11.81
N THR A 255 -9.88 -2.20 11.98
CA THR A 255 -10.59 -1.34 11.03
C THR A 255 -9.64 -0.49 10.18
N GLN A 256 -8.34 -0.79 10.22
CA GLN A 256 -7.31 -0.07 9.48
C GLN A 256 -7.08 -0.77 8.16
N ALA A 257 -7.57 -0.20 7.07
CA ALA A 257 -7.29 -0.69 5.73
C ALA A 257 -5.81 -0.50 5.36
N PRO A 258 -5.23 -1.41 4.55
CA PRO A 258 -3.87 -1.27 4.07
C PRO A 258 -3.73 -0.01 3.21
N THR A 259 -2.57 0.66 3.31
CA THR A 259 -2.13 1.72 2.40
C THR A 259 -0.89 1.25 1.63
N LEU A 260 -0.56 1.91 0.51
CA LEU A 260 0.55 1.53 -0.36
C LEU A 260 1.40 2.74 -0.74
N ILE A 261 2.72 2.59 -0.68
CA ILE A 261 3.71 3.51 -1.25
C ILE A 261 4.45 2.78 -2.37
N ILE A 262 4.67 3.47 -3.50
CA ILE A 262 5.50 2.99 -4.61
C ILE A 262 6.73 3.87 -4.69
N SER A 263 7.90 3.25 -4.72
CA SER A 263 9.22 3.88 -4.85
C SER A 263 10.05 3.11 -5.86
N ASP A 264 11.20 3.63 -6.25
CA ASP A 264 12.06 3.04 -7.27
C ASP A 264 13.56 3.28 -6.96
N ASP A 265 14.45 2.55 -7.65
CA ASP A 265 15.91 2.63 -7.48
C ASP A 265 16.59 3.66 -8.39
N LYS A 266 15.84 4.55 -9.06
CA LYS A 266 16.29 5.54 -10.05
C LYS A 266 15.81 6.97 -9.80
N ALA A 267 15.14 7.27 -8.69
CA ALA A 267 14.58 8.59 -8.39
C ALA A 267 15.56 9.79 -8.48
N ASP A 268 16.88 9.56 -8.34
CA ASP A 268 17.94 10.56 -8.52
C ASP A 268 18.58 10.59 -9.93
N ALA A 269 18.12 9.74 -10.86
CA ALA A 269 18.62 9.67 -12.24
C ALA A 269 18.01 10.77 -13.11
N LEU A 270 18.85 11.43 -13.92
CA LEU A 270 18.44 12.58 -14.74
C LEU A 270 17.36 12.20 -15.77
N THR A 271 17.57 11.08 -16.49
CA THR A 271 16.61 10.43 -17.40
C THR A 271 17.04 8.96 -17.59
N LEU A 272 16.13 8.02 -17.86
CA LEU A 272 16.49 6.64 -18.26
C LEU A 272 16.45 6.43 -19.78
N LYS A 273 17.39 5.63 -20.29
CA LYS A 273 17.59 5.39 -21.74
C LYS A 273 17.21 3.99 -22.21
N THR A 274 17.28 3.73 -23.52
CA THR A 274 16.98 2.38 -24.07
C THR A 274 17.88 1.32 -23.46
N GLY A 275 17.27 0.24 -22.96
CA GLY A 275 17.97 -0.90 -22.33
C GLY A 275 18.19 -0.77 -20.82
N ASP A 276 17.92 0.40 -20.22
CA ASP A 276 17.96 0.56 -18.77
C ASP A 276 16.89 -0.28 -18.06
N THR A 277 17.16 -0.59 -16.80
CA THR A 277 16.22 -1.28 -15.90
C THR A 277 16.02 -0.49 -14.64
N ILE A 278 14.77 -0.42 -14.19
CA ILE A 278 14.32 0.22 -12.96
C ILE A 278 13.62 -0.80 -12.08
N THR A 279 13.89 -0.79 -10.79
CA THR A 279 13.33 -1.69 -9.78
C THR A 279 12.35 -0.93 -8.90
N TYR A 280 11.06 -1.15 -9.13
CA TYR A 280 10.00 -0.59 -8.30
C TYR A 280 9.86 -1.39 -7.00
N THR A 281 9.76 -0.69 -5.88
CA THR A 281 9.49 -1.24 -4.55
C THR A 281 8.12 -0.77 -4.08
N PHE A 282 7.23 -1.73 -3.85
CA PHE A 282 5.87 -1.56 -3.34
C PHE A 282 5.89 -1.86 -1.85
N THR A 283 5.52 -0.89 -1.01
CA THR A 283 5.51 -1.03 0.46
C THR A 283 4.11 -0.77 0.99
N PHE A 284 3.46 -1.83 1.45
CA PHE A 284 2.20 -1.72 2.17
C PHE A 284 2.41 -1.38 3.65
N SER A 285 1.45 -0.68 4.28
CA SER A 285 1.46 -0.40 5.73
C SER A 285 1.48 -1.69 6.59
N GLU A 286 0.94 -2.77 6.03
CA GLU A 286 0.79 -4.06 6.68
C GLU A 286 0.81 -5.22 5.68
N ALA A 287 0.66 -6.45 6.18
CA ALA A 287 0.73 -7.64 5.34
C ALA A 287 -0.58 -7.82 4.57
N VAL A 288 -0.49 -7.96 3.25
CA VAL A 288 -1.65 -8.13 2.36
C VAL A 288 -1.64 -9.48 1.64
N THR A 289 -2.83 -9.90 1.25
CA THR A 289 -3.09 -11.01 0.32
C THR A 289 -3.70 -10.45 -0.97
N GLY A 290 -3.64 -11.21 -2.07
CA GLY A 290 -4.21 -10.79 -3.37
C GLY A 290 -3.42 -9.72 -4.14
N PHE A 291 -2.23 -9.33 -3.68
CA PHE A 291 -1.31 -8.49 -4.46
C PHE A 291 -0.44 -9.34 -5.39
N ASP A 292 -0.68 -9.25 -6.69
CA ASP A 292 0.09 -9.89 -7.76
C ASP A 292 0.25 -8.96 -8.98
N LYS A 293 0.99 -9.40 -10.01
CA LYS A 293 1.25 -8.59 -11.22
C LYS A 293 0.01 -8.07 -11.94
N SER A 294 -1.13 -8.76 -11.85
CA SER A 294 -2.35 -8.42 -12.61
C SER A 294 -3.00 -7.11 -12.16
N VAL A 295 -2.67 -6.62 -10.97
CA VAL A 295 -3.21 -5.37 -10.40
C VAL A 295 -2.27 -4.16 -10.62
N ILE A 296 -1.09 -4.39 -11.22
CA ILE A 296 -0.06 -3.39 -11.47
C ILE A 296 -0.22 -2.86 -12.90
N ASN A 297 -0.42 -1.56 -13.03
CA ASN A 297 -0.56 -0.87 -14.31
C ASN A 297 0.77 -0.19 -14.65
N ILE A 298 1.26 -0.38 -15.87
CA ILE A 298 2.50 0.21 -16.36
C ILE A 298 2.21 0.96 -17.66
N SER A 299 2.59 2.23 -17.72
CA SER A 299 2.53 3.07 -18.93
C SER A 299 3.94 3.42 -19.38
N ASN A 300 4.19 3.41 -20.70
CA ASN A 300 5.50 3.69 -21.31
C ASN A 300 6.64 2.75 -20.87
N GLY A 301 6.30 1.53 -20.45
CA GLY A 301 7.25 0.47 -20.14
C GLY A 301 6.57 -0.88 -19.95
N ALA A 302 7.37 -1.90 -19.64
CA ALA A 302 6.89 -3.26 -19.44
C ALA A 302 7.70 -3.99 -18.35
N ILE A 303 7.09 -5.00 -17.72
CA ILE A 303 7.82 -5.91 -16.82
C ILE A 303 8.96 -6.56 -17.59
N LYS A 304 10.17 -6.52 -17.03
CA LYS A 304 11.36 -7.11 -17.67
C LYS A 304 11.14 -8.60 -17.94
N THR A 305 11.36 -9.03 -19.18
CA THR A 305 11.15 -10.43 -19.56
C THR A 305 11.99 -11.37 -18.68
N GLY A 306 11.34 -12.40 -18.12
CA GLY A 306 11.98 -13.37 -17.22
C GLY A 306 12.07 -12.95 -15.75
N THR A 307 11.52 -11.80 -15.36
CA THR A 307 11.42 -11.39 -13.94
C THR A 307 10.01 -11.61 -13.37
N ASP A 308 9.91 -11.67 -12.04
CA ASP A 308 8.64 -11.72 -11.33
C ASP A 308 8.44 -10.57 -10.34
N LEU A 309 7.23 -10.45 -9.82
CA LEU A 309 6.95 -9.67 -8.62
C LEU A 309 7.47 -10.48 -7.43
N ILE A 310 8.51 -9.99 -6.77
CA ILE A 310 9.22 -10.71 -5.72
C ILE A 310 8.80 -10.12 -4.37
N ALA A 311 8.06 -10.90 -3.57
CA ALA A 311 7.78 -10.57 -2.18
C ALA A 311 9.05 -10.65 -1.32
N SER A 312 9.21 -9.73 -0.38
CA SER A 312 10.32 -9.77 0.57
C SER A 312 10.22 -10.98 1.49
N THR A 313 11.37 -11.59 1.78
CA THR A 313 11.50 -12.75 2.67
C THR A 313 12.03 -12.37 4.06
N THR A 314 12.30 -11.10 4.32
CA THR A 314 12.65 -10.58 5.64
C THR A 314 11.44 -10.66 6.58
N PRO A 315 11.57 -11.16 7.83
CA PRO A 315 10.42 -11.32 8.73
C PRO A 315 9.64 -10.04 9.05
N ALA A 316 10.27 -8.86 8.95
CA ALA A 316 9.61 -7.58 9.18
C ALA A 316 8.71 -7.13 8.01
N ASP A 317 9.06 -7.55 6.78
CA ASP A 317 8.48 -7.06 5.54
C ASP A 317 7.67 -8.14 4.78
N ALA A 318 7.60 -9.35 5.34
CA ALA A 318 6.86 -10.48 4.79
C ALA A 318 5.39 -10.12 4.56
N GLY A 319 4.94 -10.24 3.30
CA GLY A 319 3.60 -9.82 2.87
C GLY A 319 3.38 -8.30 2.77
N LYS A 320 4.38 -7.48 3.10
CA LYS A 320 4.29 -6.01 3.06
C LYS A 320 5.05 -5.39 1.90
N VAL A 321 6.27 -5.88 1.65
CA VAL A 321 7.18 -5.32 0.64
C VAL A 321 7.32 -6.26 -0.54
N TYR A 322 7.22 -5.70 -1.74
CA TYR A 322 7.36 -6.42 -3.01
C TYR A 322 8.24 -5.61 -3.95
N THR A 323 8.97 -6.28 -4.85
CA THR A 323 9.82 -5.64 -5.85
C THR A 323 9.51 -6.13 -7.26
N LEU A 324 9.61 -5.24 -8.25
CA LEU A 324 9.35 -5.55 -9.66
C LEU A 324 10.35 -4.81 -10.56
N THR A 325 11.08 -5.53 -11.40
CA THR A 325 11.94 -4.91 -12.41
C THR A 325 11.17 -4.63 -13.68
N VAL A 326 11.22 -3.37 -14.13
CA VAL A 326 10.56 -2.82 -15.31
C VAL A 326 11.63 -2.28 -16.27
N VAL A 327 11.32 -2.29 -17.56
CA VAL A 327 12.10 -1.63 -18.62
C VAL A 327 11.24 -0.54 -19.27
N PRO A 328 11.80 0.65 -19.56
CA PRO A 328 11.15 1.63 -20.43
C PRO A 328 10.83 1.06 -21.81
N SER A 329 9.77 1.57 -22.45
CA SER A 329 9.50 1.30 -23.87
C SER A 329 10.50 2.06 -24.75
N SER A 330 10.92 1.45 -25.88
CA SER A 330 11.78 2.09 -26.89
C SER A 330 11.06 3.20 -27.67
N ASP A 331 11.84 4.09 -28.30
CA ASP A 331 11.34 5.14 -29.23
C ASP A 331 10.38 6.14 -28.56
N LEU A 332 10.73 6.58 -27.35
CA LEU A 332 10.04 7.65 -26.62
C LEU A 332 10.97 8.85 -26.45
N ASP A 333 10.55 10.01 -26.98
CA ASP A 333 11.28 11.28 -26.86
C ASP A 333 11.29 11.82 -25.41
N VAL A 334 12.30 12.65 -25.12
CA VAL A 334 12.47 13.43 -23.88
C VAL A 334 11.17 14.10 -23.39
N GLY A 335 10.93 13.98 -22.08
CA GLY A 335 9.71 14.49 -21.42
C GLY A 335 8.58 13.46 -21.35
N SER A 336 8.80 12.24 -21.83
CA SER A 336 7.98 11.08 -21.54
C SER A 336 8.20 10.58 -20.11
N ASN A 337 7.14 10.12 -19.44
CA ASN A 337 7.24 9.47 -18.12
C ASN A 337 6.89 7.98 -18.23
N LEU A 338 7.73 7.11 -17.64
CA LEU A 338 7.37 5.76 -17.25
C LEU A 338 6.55 5.84 -15.96
N THR A 339 5.32 5.34 -15.99
CA THR A 339 4.43 5.36 -14.81
C THR A 339 4.11 3.94 -14.37
N VAL A 340 4.36 3.63 -13.09
CA VAL A 340 3.87 2.41 -12.45
C VAL A 340 2.83 2.79 -11.40
N SER A 341 1.67 2.15 -11.44
CA SER A 341 0.57 2.47 -10.52
C SER A 341 -0.26 1.25 -10.10
N VAL A 342 -0.84 1.34 -8.91
CA VAL A 342 -1.77 0.35 -8.34
C VAL A 342 -3.02 1.09 -7.89
N SER A 343 -4.13 0.82 -8.57
CA SER A 343 -5.45 1.37 -8.26
C SER A 343 -6.07 0.71 -7.03
N ALA A 344 -7.01 1.40 -6.37
CA ALA A 344 -7.88 0.81 -5.37
C ALA A 344 -8.45 -0.54 -5.86
N ASN A 345 -8.28 -1.60 -5.08
CA ASN A 345 -8.65 -2.95 -5.51
C ASN A 345 -9.12 -3.79 -4.31
N PRO A 346 -10.41 -4.19 -4.27
CA PRO A 346 -10.97 -4.97 -3.17
C PRO A 346 -10.47 -6.42 -3.10
N ALA A 347 -9.72 -6.91 -4.10
CA ALA A 347 -9.04 -8.19 -4.03
C ALA A 347 -7.73 -8.15 -3.21
N ILE A 348 -7.16 -6.96 -3.01
CA ILE A 348 -6.01 -6.77 -2.11
C ILE A 348 -6.56 -6.52 -0.71
N THR A 349 -6.36 -7.46 0.22
CA THR A 349 -6.87 -7.34 1.59
C THR A 349 -5.81 -7.68 2.63
N ASP A 350 -5.89 -7.07 3.81
CA ASP A 350 -5.14 -7.50 4.99
C ASP A 350 -5.66 -8.84 5.56
N SER A 351 -5.17 -9.21 6.75
CA SER A 351 -5.57 -10.45 7.44
C SER A 351 -6.96 -10.41 8.09
N ALA A 352 -7.53 -9.22 8.34
CA ALA A 352 -8.91 -9.06 8.80
C ALA A 352 -9.90 -8.96 7.63
N GLY A 353 -9.41 -8.84 6.40
CA GLY A 353 -10.22 -8.67 5.20
C GLY A 353 -10.66 -7.23 4.94
N ASN A 354 -9.92 -6.22 5.44
CA ASN A 354 -10.06 -4.83 4.99
C ASN A 354 -9.43 -4.68 3.60
N ALA A 355 -10.15 -4.05 2.69
CA ALA A 355 -9.71 -3.84 1.30
C ALA A 355 -8.78 -2.63 1.14
N TYR A 356 -7.79 -2.75 0.26
CA TYR A 356 -7.05 -1.62 -0.30
C TYR A 356 -7.99 -0.72 -1.10
N SER A 357 -8.51 0.31 -0.45
CA SER A 357 -9.58 1.19 -0.94
C SER A 357 -9.18 2.67 -1.03
N THR A 358 -7.91 2.98 -0.75
CA THR A 358 -7.37 4.34 -0.85
C THR A 358 -7.18 4.79 -2.30
N THR A 359 -6.95 6.08 -2.52
CA THR A 359 -6.51 6.63 -3.81
C THR A 359 -5.33 5.83 -4.38
N ALA A 360 -5.31 5.66 -5.70
CA ALA A 360 -4.26 4.94 -6.41
C ALA A 360 -2.87 5.47 -6.04
N ALA A 361 -1.95 4.56 -5.70
CA ALA A 361 -0.54 4.89 -5.56
C ALA A 361 0.13 4.83 -6.94
N ASN A 362 1.00 5.80 -7.25
CA ASN A 362 1.82 5.82 -8.44
C ASN A 362 3.27 6.24 -8.13
N ASN A 363 4.15 5.92 -9.06
CA ASN A 363 5.49 6.50 -9.17
C ASN A 363 5.74 6.78 -10.65
N GLU A 364 6.40 7.90 -10.95
CA GLU A 364 6.73 8.36 -12.29
C GLU A 364 8.23 8.61 -12.40
N GLN A 365 8.85 8.04 -13.44
CA GLN A 365 10.25 8.25 -13.77
C GLN A 365 10.35 8.89 -15.16
N ALA A 366 11.14 9.96 -15.29
CA ALA A 366 11.44 10.57 -16.58
C ALA A 366 12.28 9.63 -17.45
N ILE A 367 11.89 9.48 -18.72
CA ILE A 367 12.54 8.60 -19.70
C ILE A 367 12.75 9.33 -21.04
N ASP A 368 13.75 8.87 -21.77
CA ASP A 368 14.12 9.31 -23.11
C ASP A 368 14.91 8.16 -23.76
N THR A 369 14.22 7.38 -24.58
CA THR A 369 14.69 6.05 -25.04
C THR A 369 14.94 6.03 -26.54
N LYS A 370 14.88 7.19 -27.16
CA LYS A 370 15.04 7.40 -28.60
C LYS A 370 16.47 7.84 -28.88
N ALA A 371 17.03 7.39 -29.99
CA ALA A 371 18.33 7.88 -30.42
C ALA A 371 18.18 9.27 -31.06
N PRO A 372 19.15 10.19 -30.86
CA PRO A 372 19.10 11.52 -31.46
C PRO A 372 19.05 11.46 -32.98
N VAL A 373 18.21 12.32 -33.57
CA VAL A 373 18.03 12.41 -35.04
C VAL A 373 18.56 13.74 -35.55
N ALA A 374 19.34 13.69 -36.63
CA ALA A 374 19.97 14.86 -37.25
C ALA A 374 19.47 15.13 -38.68
N GLU A 375 19.21 16.40 -38.98
CA GLU A 375 19.04 16.91 -40.34
C GLU A 375 20.39 17.36 -40.92
N LEU A 376 20.68 16.97 -42.16
CA LEU A 376 21.99 17.13 -42.79
C LEU A 376 21.97 18.25 -43.85
N SER A 377 23.00 19.11 -43.87
CA SER A 377 23.14 20.16 -44.91
C SER A 377 23.86 19.64 -46.16
N GLY A 378 23.38 20.05 -47.35
CA GLY A 378 23.77 19.41 -48.63
C GLY A 378 24.55 20.24 -49.65
N ASN A 379 24.86 21.52 -49.39
CA ASN A 379 25.39 22.44 -50.41
C ASN A 379 26.66 23.13 -49.95
N MET A 380 27.80 22.76 -50.55
CA MET A 380 29.12 23.14 -50.06
C MET A 380 29.93 23.95 -51.08
N ALA A 381 30.32 25.16 -50.67
CA ALA A 381 31.48 25.85 -51.24
C ALA A 381 32.77 25.09 -50.80
N PRO A 382 33.88 25.18 -51.56
CA PRO A 382 35.10 24.43 -51.23
C PRO A 382 35.65 24.69 -49.83
N ASN A 383 35.48 25.90 -49.30
CA ASN A 383 35.96 26.34 -47.99
C ASN A 383 34.87 26.36 -46.89
N ALA A 384 33.72 25.71 -47.10
CA ALA A 384 32.61 25.73 -46.15
C ALA A 384 32.73 24.60 -45.10
N ASN A 385 32.29 24.89 -43.88
CA ASN A 385 32.10 23.87 -42.83
C ASN A 385 30.79 23.11 -43.08
N LEU A 386 30.81 21.80 -42.87
CA LEU A 386 29.61 20.96 -42.90
C LEU A 386 28.80 21.23 -41.62
N THR A 387 27.47 21.29 -41.72
CA THR A 387 26.60 21.38 -40.53
C THR A 387 25.52 20.31 -40.51
N MET A 388 25.19 19.85 -39.31
CA MET A 388 24.05 18.97 -39.04
C MET A 388 23.31 19.47 -37.81
N THR A 389 21.97 19.41 -37.85
CA THR A 389 21.09 19.95 -36.81
C THR A 389 20.33 18.81 -36.18
N PHE A 390 20.59 18.55 -34.90
CA PHE A 390 19.83 17.60 -34.09
C PHE A 390 18.48 18.19 -33.68
N LEU A 391 17.45 17.34 -33.63
CA LEU A 391 16.13 17.73 -33.15
C LEU A 391 16.12 18.00 -31.63
N GLU A 392 17.10 17.45 -30.91
CA GLU A 392 17.30 17.60 -29.47
C GLU A 392 18.74 18.02 -29.10
N VAL A 393 19.02 18.11 -27.80
CA VAL A 393 20.33 18.54 -27.29
C VAL A 393 21.28 17.34 -27.27
N VAL A 394 22.46 17.51 -27.87
CA VAL A 394 23.50 16.48 -27.90
C VAL A 394 24.84 16.98 -27.34
N THR A 395 25.71 16.03 -27.02
CA THR A 395 27.10 16.21 -26.63
C THR A 395 28.03 15.58 -27.67
N ILE A 396 29.32 15.95 -27.65
CA ILE A 396 30.34 15.39 -28.56
C ILE A 396 31.18 14.37 -27.80
N ASN A 397 31.22 13.13 -28.31
CA ASN A 397 32.11 12.09 -27.83
C ASN A 397 33.40 12.07 -28.67
N THR A 398 34.51 12.52 -28.07
CA THR A 398 35.82 12.60 -28.76
C THR A 398 36.47 11.25 -29.04
N ALA A 399 35.89 10.13 -28.58
CA ALA A 399 36.33 8.77 -28.91
C ALA A 399 35.74 8.23 -30.23
N GLY A 400 34.76 8.92 -30.83
CA GLY A 400 34.17 8.58 -32.12
C GLY A 400 35.08 8.87 -33.31
N SER A 401 34.53 8.75 -34.52
CA SER A 401 35.26 9.01 -35.77
C SER A 401 34.38 9.75 -36.77
N ILE A 402 34.95 10.73 -37.46
CA ILE A 402 34.32 11.42 -38.58
C ILE A 402 35.32 11.46 -39.74
N VAL A 403 34.90 10.97 -40.91
CA VAL A 403 35.77 10.84 -42.08
C VAL A 403 35.03 11.25 -43.34
N ILE A 404 35.66 12.13 -44.13
CA ILE A 404 35.19 12.55 -45.46
C ILE A 404 35.93 11.70 -46.51
N TYR A 405 35.17 11.17 -47.47
CA TYR A 405 35.65 10.31 -48.55
C TYR A 405 35.35 10.93 -49.92
N ASP A 406 36.22 10.67 -50.90
CA ASP A 406 35.92 10.95 -52.31
C ASP A 406 35.04 9.83 -52.88
N LYS A 407 33.83 10.17 -53.34
CA LYS A 407 32.84 9.20 -53.84
C LYS A 407 33.26 8.52 -55.15
N ALA A 408 34.23 9.06 -55.88
CA ALA A 408 34.69 8.47 -57.14
C ALA A 408 35.56 7.21 -56.95
N ASN A 409 36.35 7.18 -55.87
CA ASN A 409 37.34 6.12 -55.62
C ASN A 409 37.14 5.38 -54.28
N SER A 410 36.33 5.92 -53.37
CA SER A 410 36.22 5.49 -51.96
C SER A 410 37.52 5.63 -51.15
N ASP A 411 38.50 6.38 -51.65
CA ASP A 411 39.73 6.72 -50.93
C ASP A 411 39.41 7.58 -49.70
N THR A 412 40.06 7.25 -48.58
CA THR A 412 40.00 8.05 -47.34
C THR A 412 40.68 9.40 -47.58
N LEU A 413 39.93 10.50 -47.50
CA LEU A 413 40.45 11.81 -47.88
C LEU A 413 40.82 12.69 -46.69
N ILE A 414 39.90 12.84 -45.73
CA ILE A 414 40.09 13.68 -44.55
C ILE A 414 39.50 12.98 -43.33
N THR A 415 40.35 12.61 -42.38
CA THR A 415 39.93 12.29 -41.00
C THR A 415 39.83 13.59 -40.22
N ILE A 416 38.70 13.81 -39.55
CA ILE A 416 38.44 15.00 -38.76
C ILE A 416 38.97 14.79 -37.34
N ASP A 417 39.79 15.73 -36.84
CA ASP A 417 40.13 15.82 -35.42
C ASP A 417 38.93 16.38 -34.64
N ILE A 418 38.13 15.49 -34.05
CA ILE A 418 36.89 15.84 -33.34
C ILE A 418 37.13 16.92 -32.27
N ALA A 419 38.26 16.89 -31.57
CA ALA A 419 38.54 17.83 -30.48
C ALA A 419 38.81 19.27 -30.94
N ASN A 420 39.27 19.46 -32.20
CA ASN A 420 39.68 20.77 -32.72
C ASN A 420 38.87 21.25 -33.94
N GLN A 421 38.15 20.35 -34.62
CA GLN A 421 37.45 20.61 -35.87
C GLN A 421 35.94 20.41 -35.79
N VAL A 422 35.41 19.90 -34.67
CA VAL A 422 33.96 19.74 -34.44
C VAL A 422 33.53 20.63 -33.28
N SER A 423 32.44 21.38 -33.45
CA SER A 423 31.92 22.28 -32.43
C SER A 423 30.40 22.28 -32.39
N LEU A 424 29.84 22.29 -31.17
CA LEU A 424 28.44 22.59 -30.91
C LEU A 424 28.18 24.11 -30.93
N ASP A 425 26.98 24.50 -31.33
CA ASP A 425 26.47 25.85 -31.14
C ASP A 425 26.02 26.11 -29.69
N SER A 426 25.61 27.34 -29.38
CA SER A 426 25.14 27.70 -28.03
C SER A 426 23.86 27.00 -27.55
N THR A 427 23.10 26.36 -28.45
CA THR A 427 21.92 25.55 -28.11
C THR A 427 22.23 24.06 -27.96
N ASN A 428 23.47 23.64 -28.22
CA ASN A 428 23.91 22.24 -28.27
C ASN A 428 23.07 21.38 -29.23
N LYS A 429 22.57 21.95 -30.34
CA LYS A 429 21.80 21.24 -31.37
C LYS A 429 22.46 21.23 -32.74
N ILE A 430 23.25 22.25 -33.07
CA ILE A 430 23.91 22.37 -34.37
C ILE A 430 25.37 21.99 -34.21
N ILE A 431 25.75 20.86 -34.81
CA ILE A 431 27.13 20.46 -34.98
C ILE A 431 27.69 21.15 -36.24
N THR A 432 28.86 21.75 -36.10
CA THR A 432 29.68 22.27 -37.20
C THR A 432 30.96 21.45 -37.30
N ILE A 433 31.26 20.92 -38.49
CA ILE A 433 32.46 20.14 -38.81
C ILE A 433 33.30 20.92 -39.83
N ASN A 434 34.52 21.29 -39.45
CA ASN A 434 35.47 21.99 -40.29
C ASN A 434 36.42 20.99 -40.98
N PRO A 435 36.40 20.84 -42.33
CA PRO A 435 37.31 19.93 -43.04
C PRO A 435 38.80 20.24 -42.88
N GLY A 436 39.18 21.40 -42.34
CA GLY A 436 40.57 21.81 -42.08
C GLY A 436 41.34 22.30 -43.31
N SER A 437 40.90 21.91 -44.51
CA SER A 437 41.41 22.38 -45.80
C SER A 437 40.29 22.45 -46.84
N ASP A 438 40.41 23.38 -47.79
CA ASP A 438 39.47 23.53 -48.91
C ASP A 438 39.29 22.21 -49.68
N LEU A 439 38.04 21.77 -49.83
CA LEU A 439 37.67 20.61 -50.64
C LEU A 439 37.79 20.93 -52.13
N ILE A 440 38.20 19.94 -52.93
CA ILE A 440 38.34 20.11 -54.39
C ILE A 440 36.95 20.24 -55.03
N VAL A 441 36.79 21.25 -55.89
CA VAL A 441 35.56 21.55 -56.63
C VAL A 441 35.24 20.52 -57.71
N ASN A 442 33.95 20.40 -58.05
CA ASN A 442 33.39 19.42 -59.00
C ASN A 442 33.63 17.95 -58.60
N LYS A 443 33.80 17.68 -57.30
CA LYS A 443 33.88 16.33 -56.73
C LYS A 443 32.69 16.06 -55.80
N ASN A 444 32.20 14.83 -55.88
CA ASN A 444 31.21 14.30 -54.94
C ASN A 444 31.96 13.68 -53.75
N TYR A 445 31.53 14.02 -52.55
CA TYR A 445 32.04 13.45 -51.31
C TYR A 445 30.90 12.79 -50.54
N TYR A 446 31.27 11.96 -49.57
CA TYR A 446 30.36 11.54 -48.52
C TYR A 446 31.07 11.58 -47.16
N VAL A 447 30.30 11.83 -46.10
CA VAL A 447 30.76 11.75 -44.71
C VAL A 447 30.37 10.40 -44.13
N LYS A 448 31.28 9.76 -43.39
CA LYS A 448 30.92 8.73 -42.41
C LYS A 448 31.16 9.25 -40.99
N ILE A 449 30.30 8.83 -40.08
CA ILE A 449 30.29 9.19 -38.66
C ILE A 449 30.06 7.88 -37.90
N ASP A 450 30.94 7.51 -36.99
CA ASP A 450 30.76 6.29 -36.19
C ASP A 450 29.60 6.49 -35.19
N ALA A 451 28.84 5.42 -34.91
CA ALA A 451 27.80 5.42 -33.89
C ALA A 451 28.34 5.87 -32.53
N GLY A 452 27.58 6.66 -31.78
CA GLY A 452 28.00 7.21 -30.49
C GLY A 452 29.06 8.32 -30.56
N THR A 453 29.37 8.85 -31.76
CA THR A 453 30.16 10.09 -31.91
C THR A 453 29.43 11.32 -31.32
N PHE A 454 28.10 11.28 -31.30
CA PHE A 454 27.24 12.22 -30.59
C PHE A 454 26.28 11.43 -29.70
N GLU A 455 25.98 11.95 -28.52
CA GLU A 455 25.11 11.34 -27.51
C GLU A 455 24.12 12.41 -27.00
N ASP A 456 22.86 12.06 -26.77
CA ASP A 456 21.88 13.00 -26.18
C ASP A 456 22.13 13.28 -24.68
N THR A 457 21.17 13.91 -23.99
CA THR A 457 21.30 14.18 -22.54
C THR A 457 20.93 13.01 -21.60
N ALA A 458 20.25 11.99 -22.11
CA ALA A 458 19.91 10.75 -21.38
C ALA A 458 20.98 9.65 -21.58
N GLY A 459 21.81 9.79 -22.61
CA GLY A 459 22.86 8.88 -22.99
C GLY A 459 22.54 8.00 -24.20
N ASN A 460 21.51 8.28 -25.03
CA ASN A 460 21.34 7.49 -26.25
C ASN A 460 22.36 7.93 -27.31
N ASP A 461 23.08 6.96 -27.88
CA ASP A 461 24.02 7.18 -28.97
C ASP A 461 23.30 7.58 -30.26
N TYR A 462 23.82 8.57 -30.98
CA TYR A 462 23.47 8.76 -32.39
C TYR A 462 23.87 7.51 -33.19
N GLU A 463 22.97 7.00 -34.02
CA GLU A 463 23.21 5.81 -34.87
C GLU A 463 24.41 5.98 -35.81
N GLY A 464 24.80 7.23 -36.11
CA GLY A 464 25.92 7.55 -36.98
C GLY A 464 25.52 7.55 -38.46
N ILE A 465 26.53 7.50 -39.32
CA ILE A 465 26.40 7.47 -40.78
C ILE A 465 27.44 6.50 -41.33
N ASP A 466 27.01 5.29 -41.69
CA ASP A 466 27.89 4.20 -42.12
C ASP A 466 27.95 4.00 -43.65
N SER A 467 27.07 4.64 -44.41
CA SER A 467 26.87 4.44 -45.86
C SER A 467 27.29 5.65 -46.70
N ASP A 468 27.67 5.41 -47.95
CA ASP A 468 28.05 6.46 -48.92
C ASP A 468 26.84 7.25 -49.47
N SER A 469 25.63 6.81 -49.12
CA SER A 469 24.35 7.48 -49.40
C SER A 469 23.83 8.33 -48.23
N GLY A 470 24.33 8.14 -47.02
CA GLY A 470 23.79 8.80 -45.82
C GLY A 470 24.00 10.32 -45.81
N TRP A 471 25.25 10.77 -45.98
CA TRP A 471 25.56 12.20 -46.14
C TRP A 471 26.44 12.44 -47.37
N GLY A 472 25.83 12.38 -48.56
CA GLY A 472 26.49 12.74 -49.83
C GLY A 472 26.31 14.21 -50.19
N PHE A 473 27.37 14.87 -50.68
CA PHE A 473 27.31 16.24 -51.19
C PHE A 473 28.29 16.48 -52.34
N LEU A 474 28.03 17.52 -53.14
CA LEU A 474 28.86 17.91 -54.29
C LEU A 474 29.43 19.31 -54.06
N VAL A 475 30.75 19.44 -54.09
CA VAL A 475 31.43 20.72 -53.87
C VAL A 475 31.48 21.51 -55.17
N TYR A 476 31.01 22.75 -55.13
CA TYR A 476 31.03 23.68 -56.26
C TYR A 476 31.69 25.00 -55.89
N SER A 477 32.47 25.58 -56.80
CA SER A 477 32.83 27.00 -56.74
C SER A 477 31.77 27.84 -57.47
N PHE A 478 31.09 28.71 -56.74
CA PHE A 478 30.28 29.77 -57.36
C PHE A 478 31.17 30.95 -57.73
N THR A 479 31.32 31.22 -59.04
CA THR A 479 31.95 32.46 -59.52
C THR A 479 30.87 33.40 -60.03
N THR A 480 30.64 34.51 -59.32
CA THR A 480 29.75 35.58 -59.76
C THR A 480 30.52 36.63 -60.55
N THR A 481 30.34 36.66 -61.87
CA THR A 481 30.75 37.79 -62.72
C THR A 481 29.60 38.77 -62.89
N ALA A 482 29.78 40.01 -62.41
CA ALA A 482 28.89 41.11 -62.73
C ALA A 482 29.37 41.78 -64.02
N GLN A 483 28.53 41.76 -65.06
CA GLN A 483 28.75 42.50 -66.31
C GLN A 483 27.77 43.68 -66.34
N TRP A 484 28.32 44.89 -66.37
CA TRP A 484 27.54 46.12 -66.48
C TRP A 484 27.33 46.48 -67.94
N VAL A 485 26.09 46.82 -68.30
CA VAL A 485 25.79 47.34 -69.63
C VAL A 485 25.19 48.75 -69.57
N ASP A 486 25.44 49.54 -70.62
CA ASP A 486 24.77 50.81 -70.83
C ASP A 486 23.28 50.61 -71.15
N ALA A 487 22.52 51.70 -71.26
CA ALA A 487 21.09 51.66 -71.59
C ALA A 487 20.78 51.14 -73.01
N SER A 488 21.80 50.87 -73.83
CA SER A 488 21.70 50.25 -75.16
C SER A 488 22.15 48.78 -75.17
N GLY A 489 22.61 48.23 -74.03
CA GLY A 489 23.06 46.84 -73.89
C GLY A 489 24.55 46.60 -74.16
N ASN A 490 25.37 47.65 -74.37
CA ASN A 490 26.81 47.49 -74.59
C ASN A 490 27.56 47.32 -73.27
N SER A 491 28.58 46.45 -73.24
CA SER A 491 29.40 46.23 -72.04
C SER A 491 30.22 47.47 -71.68
N VAL A 492 30.07 47.96 -70.45
CA VAL A 492 30.88 49.05 -69.90
C VAL A 492 32.19 48.45 -69.39
N SER A 493 33.32 48.87 -69.95
CA SER A 493 34.64 48.27 -69.69
C SER A 493 35.50 49.06 -68.68
N ASP A 494 34.89 49.90 -67.83
CA ASP A 494 35.61 50.61 -66.77
C ASP A 494 35.82 49.68 -65.55
N ASN A 495 37.00 49.77 -64.92
CA ASN A 495 37.36 49.14 -63.65
C ASN A 495 36.65 49.77 -62.43
N GLY A 496 35.47 50.36 -62.59
CA GLY A 496 34.60 50.83 -61.52
C GLY A 496 33.56 51.84 -61.99
N ILE A 497 32.35 51.79 -61.41
CA ILE A 497 31.29 52.79 -61.66
C ILE A 497 31.55 54.04 -60.80
N ASN A 498 31.30 55.23 -61.35
CA ASN A 498 31.39 56.51 -60.65
C ASN A 498 30.00 57.20 -60.47
N ALA A 499 29.94 58.21 -59.60
CA ALA A 499 28.69 58.86 -59.21
C ALA A 499 27.94 59.60 -60.34
N SER A 500 28.60 59.93 -61.46
CA SER A 500 27.97 60.59 -62.62
C SER A 500 27.29 59.61 -63.59
N GLU A 501 27.70 58.34 -63.58
CA GLU A 501 27.13 57.29 -64.43
C GLU A 501 25.80 56.77 -63.87
N PHE A 502 25.63 56.84 -62.54
CA PHE A 502 24.40 56.46 -61.84
C PHE A 502 23.20 57.40 -62.08
N SER A 503 23.44 58.63 -62.54
CA SER A 503 22.39 59.66 -62.67
C SER A 503 21.81 59.79 -64.08
N THR A 504 22.41 59.12 -65.08
CA THR A 504 22.06 59.31 -66.51
C THR A 504 21.84 58.01 -67.29
N LEU A 505 22.13 56.85 -66.71
CA LEU A 505 21.91 55.53 -67.34
C LEU A 505 21.15 54.59 -66.40
N ALA A 506 20.17 53.87 -66.96
CA ALA A 506 19.61 52.70 -66.32
C ALA A 506 20.62 51.55 -66.45
N ILE A 507 21.63 51.54 -65.57
CA ILE A 507 22.62 50.48 -65.49
C ILE A 507 21.89 49.18 -65.16
N GLN A 508 21.88 48.25 -66.11
CA GLN A 508 21.36 46.90 -65.92
C GLN A 508 22.54 45.93 -65.83
N GLY A 509 22.44 44.98 -64.89
CA GLY A 509 23.39 43.89 -64.76
C GLY A 509 22.66 42.56 -64.85
N THR A 510 23.11 41.68 -65.73
CA THR A 510 22.62 40.30 -65.80
C THR A 510 23.54 39.43 -64.97
N LEU A 511 23.00 38.79 -63.92
CA LEU A 511 23.72 37.80 -63.13
C LEU A 511 23.48 36.43 -63.77
N THR A 512 24.44 35.97 -64.58
CA THR A 512 24.38 34.65 -65.20
C THR A 512 25.05 33.60 -64.31
N ASN A 513 24.29 32.57 -63.95
CA ASN A 513 24.87 31.35 -63.39
C ASN A 513 25.59 30.59 -64.51
N SER A 514 26.90 30.79 -64.63
CA SER A 514 27.74 30.14 -65.66
C SER A 514 27.79 28.61 -65.53
N GLY A 515 27.35 28.04 -64.40
CA GLY A 515 27.26 26.59 -64.17
C GLY A 515 25.88 25.97 -64.41
N GLY A 516 24.85 26.77 -64.76
CA GLY A 516 23.53 26.23 -65.13
C GLY A 516 22.69 25.59 -64.02
N ALA A 517 23.04 25.78 -62.74
CA ALA A 517 22.27 25.24 -61.61
C ALA A 517 20.90 25.92 -61.45
N ALA A 518 19.85 25.10 -61.29
CA ALA A 518 18.49 25.55 -61.00
C ALA A 518 18.33 25.95 -59.51
N GLY A 519 17.41 26.88 -59.23
CA GLY A 519 17.00 27.23 -57.85
C GLY A 519 17.71 28.43 -57.22
N VAL A 520 18.75 29.00 -57.83
CA VAL A 520 19.40 30.21 -57.32
C VAL A 520 18.67 31.47 -57.78
N VAL A 521 17.98 32.15 -56.86
CA VAL A 521 17.39 33.48 -57.09
C VAL A 521 18.26 34.54 -56.42
N ILE A 522 18.90 35.41 -57.19
CA ILE A 522 19.59 36.58 -56.65
C ILE A 522 18.56 37.71 -56.56
N SER A 523 18.13 38.03 -55.34
CA SER A 523 16.99 38.90 -55.08
C SER A 523 17.29 40.40 -55.19
N ALA A 524 18.54 40.83 -54.96
CA ALA A 524 18.97 42.22 -55.09
C ALA A 524 20.49 42.37 -55.27
N ILE A 525 20.91 43.55 -55.76
CA ILE A 525 22.28 44.08 -55.66
C ILE A 525 22.20 45.40 -54.89
N THR A 526 23.08 45.61 -53.90
CA THR A 526 23.08 46.83 -53.06
C THR A 526 24.40 47.59 -53.18
N PHE A 527 24.32 48.91 -53.32
CA PHE A 527 25.46 49.84 -53.29
C PHE A 527 25.35 50.72 -52.03
N LYS A 528 26.47 51.08 -51.39
CA LYS A 528 26.49 51.88 -50.14
C LYS A 528 27.44 53.07 -50.24
N ALA A 529 26.92 54.28 -50.38
CA ALA A 529 27.72 55.51 -50.54
C ALA A 529 28.79 55.71 -49.45
N ALA A 530 29.98 56.16 -49.85
CA ALA A 530 31.08 56.45 -48.94
C ALA A 530 30.87 57.80 -48.24
N SER A 531 30.31 57.74 -47.03
CA SER A 531 30.19 58.84 -46.05
C SER A 531 29.58 60.17 -46.54
N GLY A 532 28.27 60.32 -46.31
CA GLY A 532 27.71 61.56 -45.77
C GLY A 532 27.67 62.80 -46.66
N THR A 533 26.72 62.87 -47.60
CA THR A 533 25.63 63.89 -47.54
C THR A 533 24.53 63.64 -48.57
N ALA A 534 23.29 63.78 -48.11
CA ALA A 534 22.10 64.19 -48.88
C ALA A 534 21.85 63.55 -50.28
N ASN A 535 21.63 62.24 -50.33
CA ASN A 535 20.62 61.62 -51.23
C ASN A 535 20.33 60.13 -50.90
N ASP A 536 20.25 59.78 -49.61
CA ASP A 536 19.90 58.41 -49.20
C ASP A 536 18.44 58.07 -49.51
N ARG A 537 18.22 56.99 -50.24
CA ARG A 537 16.97 56.22 -50.24
C ARG A 537 17.27 54.80 -49.77
N VAL A 538 16.85 54.51 -48.54
CA VAL A 538 17.06 53.22 -47.85
C VAL A 538 15.92 52.26 -48.16
N VAL A 539 16.26 51.00 -48.45
CA VAL A 539 15.49 49.80 -48.05
C VAL A 539 16.50 48.69 -47.70
N GLU A 540 16.41 48.12 -46.49
CA GLU A 540 17.18 46.94 -46.03
C GLU A 540 16.38 45.64 -46.32
N THR A 541 16.91 44.41 -46.35
CA THR A 541 17.71 43.62 -45.37
C THR A 541 18.27 42.37 -46.10
N SER A 542 19.25 41.57 -45.64
CA SER A 542 20.27 41.62 -44.55
C SER A 542 21.46 40.70 -44.93
N ASN A 543 22.11 40.02 -43.96
CA ASN A 543 23.05 38.86 -44.08
C ASN A 543 23.86 38.69 -45.38
N LEU A 544 25.10 39.20 -45.44
CA LEU A 544 26.31 38.68 -46.13
C LEU A 544 27.50 39.67 -45.92
N PRO A 545 28.77 39.37 -46.32
CA PRO A 545 29.96 39.89 -45.61
C PRO A 545 30.33 41.36 -45.90
N THR A 546 31.24 41.88 -45.07
CA THR A 546 31.74 43.25 -45.08
C THR A 546 32.68 43.56 -46.25
N PHE A 547 32.62 44.80 -46.73
CA PHE A 547 33.50 45.34 -47.78
C PHE A 547 34.49 46.35 -47.20
N ALA A 548 35.72 46.37 -47.71
CA ALA A 548 36.76 47.34 -47.38
C ALA A 548 37.05 48.28 -48.57
N SER A 549 37.71 49.42 -48.31
CA SER A 549 37.74 50.58 -49.20
C SER A 549 38.86 50.59 -50.25
N ALA A 550 38.62 51.35 -51.33
CA ALA A 550 39.67 51.96 -52.15
C ALA A 550 39.22 53.35 -52.63
N ASN A 551 39.86 54.39 -52.09
CA ASN A 551 39.76 55.83 -52.42
C ASN A 551 38.62 56.34 -53.33
N GLY A 552 37.65 57.00 -52.69
CA GLY A 552 37.08 58.27 -53.18
C GLY A 552 35.93 58.22 -54.20
N THR A 553 35.99 57.37 -55.23
CA THR A 553 35.01 57.44 -56.34
C THR A 553 34.66 56.11 -57.03
N ARG A 554 35.21 54.96 -56.62
CA ARG A 554 35.05 53.67 -57.33
C ARG A 554 34.49 52.56 -56.44
N TRP A 555 33.64 51.71 -57.03
CA TRP A 555 33.08 50.49 -56.42
C TRP A 555 33.77 49.22 -56.95
N THR A 556 34.02 48.23 -56.10
CA THR A 556 34.57 46.91 -56.51
C THR A 556 33.80 45.75 -55.87
N LEU A 557 33.71 44.62 -56.58
CA LEU A 557 33.06 43.39 -56.10
C LEU A 557 34.08 42.47 -55.40
N ALA A 558 33.85 42.15 -54.13
CA ALA A 558 34.83 41.45 -53.28
C ALA A 558 35.05 39.95 -53.57
N ASN A 559 34.33 39.34 -54.52
CA ASN A 559 34.52 37.92 -54.89
C ASN A 559 35.22 37.72 -56.25
N SER A 560 35.64 38.80 -56.91
CA SER A 560 36.54 38.72 -58.06
C SER A 560 37.98 38.60 -57.56
N LYS A 561 38.57 37.40 -57.59
CA LYS A 561 40.04 37.22 -57.47
C LYS A 561 40.71 37.87 -58.68
N ILE A 562 41.03 39.17 -58.58
CA ILE A 562 41.93 39.84 -59.51
C ILE A 562 43.37 39.46 -59.09
N PRO A 563 44.18 38.84 -59.96
CA PRO A 563 45.58 38.55 -59.63
C PRO A 563 46.35 39.84 -59.37
N ALA A 564 47.20 39.85 -58.34
CA ALA A 564 48.08 40.97 -58.06
C ALA A 564 49.05 41.18 -59.23
N LEU A 565 49.03 42.38 -59.82
CA LEU A 565 50.04 42.82 -60.79
C LEU A 565 51.07 43.73 -60.11
N VAL A 566 52.32 43.46 -60.43
CA VAL A 566 53.52 44.00 -59.78
C VAL A 566 53.66 45.50 -60.06
N SER A 567 54.03 46.28 -59.04
CA SER A 567 54.35 47.70 -59.18
C SER A 567 55.64 47.91 -59.98
N GLY A 568 55.57 48.75 -61.01
CA GLY A 568 56.70 49.43 -61.64
C GLY A 568 56.60 50.93 -61.40
#